data_AF-A0A7G4RF48-F1
#
_entry.id   AF-A0A7G4RF48-F1
#
_cell.length_a   1.000
_cell.length_b   1.000
_cell.length_c   1.000
_cell.angle_alpha   90.00
_cell.angle_beta   90.00
_cell.angle_gamma   90.00
#
_symmetry.space_group_name_H-M   'P 1'
#
loop_
_entity.id
_entity.type
_entity.pdbx_description
1 polymer ?
#
loop_
_entity_poly.entity_id
_entity_poly.type
_entity_poly.pdbx_seq_one_letter_code
_entity_poly.pdbx_strand_id
1 'polypeptide(L)'
;MTLRAAIRWLTKGKMNKPVIQYMLLDEQLEYLIRPQEIEVVTLKNDVFAVLEKIEEQSQGRRLEIYFKSVNIHYGKHRQDSAQFHFLISDYLLKRNLKKTNSRTAYFLKKDELRLFKDALSLLDIDCKTRGCAYVAFLWMIALKATRSRVQLVIKQIWKKRLSIQKMNKKQQADFLDFYSLINR
;
A
#
# COMPACT_ATOMS: atom_id res chain seq x y z
N MET A 1 -14.58 10.65 -7.21
CA MET A 1 -13.38 10.57 -6.35
C MET A 1 -13.16 9.11 -5.98
N THR A 2 -11.93 8.66 -5.77
CA THR A 2 -11.61 7.22 -5.66
C THR A 2 -10.77 6.94 -4.42
N LEU A 3 -11.27 6.05 -3.57
CA LEU A 3 -10.57 5.52 -2.39
C LEU A 3 -9.56 4.44 -2.82
N ARG A 4 -8.48 4.29 -2.05
CA ARG A 4 -7.42 3.32 -2.35
C ARG A 4 -7.14 2.45 -1.14
N ALA A 5 -7.46 1.17 -1.27
CA ALA A 5 -7.06 0.16 -0.30
C ALA A 5 -5.73 -0.48 -0.70
N ALA A 6 -4.90 -0.77 0.29
CA ALA A 6 -3.73 -1.62 0.13
C ALA A 6 -3.85 -2.84 1.03
N ILE A 7 -3.56 -4.02 0.49
CA ILE A 7 -3.52 -5.28 1.23
C ILE A 7 -2.21 -6.01 0.94
N ARG A 8 -1.54 -6.53 1.96
CA ARG A 8 -0.28 -7.25 1.84
C ARG A 8 -0.31 -8.53 2.65
N TRP A 9 0.00 -9.64 1.98
CA TRP A 9 0.31 -10.90 2.63
C TRP A 9 1.76 -10.93 3.10
N LEU A 10 2.00 -11.27 4.36
CA LEU A 10 3.33 -11.44 4.91
C LEU A 10 3.41 -12.78 5.65
N THR A 11 4.23 -13.69 5.13
CA THR A 11 4.60 -14.90 5.87
C THR A 11 5.60 -14.52 6.97
N LYS A 12 5.30 -14.87 8.22
CA LYS A 12 6.30 -14.90 9.29
C LYS A 12 6.91 -16.31 9.29
N GLY A 13 8.14 -16.47 9.81
CA GLY A 13 8.90 -17.73 9.75
C GLY A 13 8.14 -18.95 10.30
N LYS A 14 8.73 -20.15 10.24
CA LYS A 14 8.04 -21.43 10.56
C LYS A 14 7.23 -21.43 11.88
N MET A 15 7.68 -20.71 12.90
CA MET A 15 7.05 -20.67 14.23
C MET A 15 5.96 -19.61 14.40
N ASN A 16 5.82 -18.69 13.45
CA ASN A 16 4.93 -17.55 13.56
C ASN A 16 3.80 -17.64 12.54
N LYS A 17 2.59 -17.24 12.95
CA LYS A 17 1.44 -17.17 12.04
C LYS A 17 1.72 -16.11 10.95
N PRO A 18 1.30 -16.37 9.70
CA PRO A 18 1.32 -15.33 8.69
C PRO A 18 0.36 -14.20 9.09
N VAL A 19 0.57 -13.03 8.49
CA VAL A 19 -0.24 -11.83 8.77
C VAL A 19 -0.76 -11.20 7.49
N ILE A 20 -1.93 -10.58 7.60
CA ILE A 20 -2.49 -9.67 6.60
C ILE A 20 -2.28 -8.25 7.11
N GLN A 21 -1.62 -7.45 6.30
CA GLN A 21 -1.46 -6.02 6.55
C GLN A 21 -2.35 -5.26 5.59
N TYR A 22 -3.06 -4.25 6.08
CA TYR A 22 -3.98 -3.49 5.23
C TYR A 22 -4.18 -2.06 5.70
N MET A 23 -4.65 -1.21 4.79
CA MET A 23 -5.10 0.16 5.08
C MET A 23 -6.08 0.62 4.01
N LEU A 24 -6.78 1.72 4.30
CA LEU A 24 -7.67 2.41 3.35
C LEU A 24 -7.40 3.91 3.41
N LEU A 25 -7.11 4.47 2.24
CA LEU A 25 -6.91 5.91 2.04
C LEU A 25 -8.11 6.51 1.28
N ASP A 26 -8.44 7.74 1.62
CA ASP A 26 -9.34 8.56 0.82
C ASP A 26 -8.63 9.23 -0.38
N GLU A 27 -9.35 10.08 -1.11
CA GLU A 27 -8.79 10.80 -2.25
C GLU A 27 -7.80 11.93 -1.86
N GLN A 28 -7.79 12.35 -0.61
CA GLN A 28 -6.86 13.29 0.02
C GLN A 28 -5.61 12.57 0.55
N LEU A 29 -5.61 11.23 0.54
CA LEU A 29 -4.58 10.37 1.13
C LEU A 29 -4.58 10.39 2.66
N GLU A 30 -5.73 10.69 3.26
CA GLU A 30 -5.96 10.51 4.68
C GLU A 30 -6.45 9.10 4.99
N TYR A 31 -6.17 8.63 6.20
CA TYR A 31 -6.55 7.29 6.63
C TYR A 31 -8.03 7.22 6.99
N LEU A 32 -8.79 6.45 6.22
CA LEU A 32 -10.10 5.95 6.65
C LEU A 32 -9.92 4.68 7.51
N ILE A 33 -8.94 3.85 7.15
CA ILE A 33 -8.44 2.77 7.99
C ILE A 33 -6.93 2.98 8.10
N ARG A 34 -6.46 3.29 9.32
CA ARG A 34 -5.02 3.36 9.63
C ARG A 34 -4.34 2.02 9.31
N PRO A 35 -3.03 1.97 9.04
CA PRO A 35 -2.31 0.72 8.86
C PRO A 35 -2.62 -0.27 10.00
N GLN A 36 -3.07 -1.45 9.62
CA GLN A 36 -3.36 -2.56 10.53
C GLN A 36 -2.56 -3.79 10.12
N GLU A 37 -2.26 -4.63 11.10
CA GLU A 37 -1.72 -5.98 10.92
C GLU A 37 -2.58 -6.94 11.73
N ILE A 38 -3.03 -8.02 11.10
CA ILE A 38 -3.78 -9.09 11.78
C ILE A 38 -3.09 -10.42 11.57
N GLU A 39 -3.05 -11.25 12.62
CA GLU A 39 -2.62 -12.64 12.51
C GLU A 39 -3.68 -13.49 11.85
N VAL A 40 -3.24 -14.40 10.99
CA VAL A 40 -4.13 -15.28 10.23
C VAL A 40 -4.33 -16.58 11.01
N VAL A 41 -5.58 -16.84 11.35
CA VAL A 41 -6.04 -18.09 11.97
C VAL A 41 -6.70 -18.95 10.91
N THR A 42 -7.60 -18.38 10.12
CA THR A 42 -8.30 -19.04 9.02
C THR A 42 -8.26 -18.15 7.79
N LEU A 43 -7.39 -18.49 6.83
CA LEU A 43 -7.08 -17.65 5.67
C LEU A 43 -8.32 -17.09 4.96
N LYS A 44 -9.33 -17.92 4.70
CA LYS A 44 -10.56 -17.50 4.01
C LYS A 44 -11.33 -16.45 4.81
N ASN A 45 -11.58 -16.72 6.09
CA ASN A 45 -12.37 -15.84 6.94
C ASN A 45 -11.63 -14.53 7.20
N ASP A 46 -10.32 -14.59 7.47
CA ASP A 46 -9.52 -13.40 7.76
C ASP A 46 -9.38 -12.49 6.53
N VAL A 47 -9.24 -13.07 5.33
CA VAL A 47 -9.22 -12.30 4.08
C VAL A 47 -10.57 -11.62 3.84
N PHE A 48 -11.69 -12.33 4.00
CA PHE A 48 -13.00 -11.74 3.78
C PHE A 48 -13.35 -10.68 4.83
N ALA A 49 -13.04 -10.90 6.10
CA ALA A 49 -13.23 -9.90 7.15
C ALA A 49 -12.47 -8.59 6.84
N VAL A 50 -11.24 -8.68 6.32
CA VAL A 50 -10.49 -7.50 5.88
C VAL A 50 -11.17 -6.79 4.70
N LEU A 51 -11.64 -7.55 3.71
CA LEU A 51 -12.28 -6.99 2.52
C LEU A 51 -13.63 -6.35 2.84
N GLU A 52 -14.46 -7.01 3.66
CA GLU A 52 -15.74 -6.49 4.14
C GLU A 52 -15.54 -5.20 4.93
N LYS A 53 -14.60 -5.17 5.87
CA LYS A 53 -14.26 -3.94 6.61
C LYS A 53 -13.85 -2.79 5.68
N ILE A 54 -13.09 -3.07 4.62
CA ILE A 54 -12.70 -2.06 3.63
C ILE A 54 -13.93 -1.57 2.84
N GLU A 55 -14.82 -2.46 2.42
CA GLU A 55 -16.06 -2.10 1.70
C GLU A 55 -17.00 -1.29 2.59
N GLU A 56 -17.20 -1.68 3.85
CA GLU A 56 -18.01 -0.92 4.82
C GLU A 56 -17.49 0.51 4.99
N GLN A 57 -16.19 0.67 5.20
CA GLN A 57 -15.57 1.99 5.36
C GLN A 57 -15.53 2.81 4.05
N SER A 58 -15.73 2.16 2.90
CA SER A 58 -15.85 2.86 1.63
C SER A 58 -17.15 3.65 1.51
N GLN A 59 -18.21 3.24 2.24
CA GLN A 59 -19.54 3.87 2.22
C GLN A 59 -20.10 4.03 0.79
N GLY A 60 -19.87 3.02 -0.07
CA GLY A 60 -20.33 3.03 -1.46
C GLY A 60 -19.55 3.97 -2.40
N ARG A 61 -18.52 4.67 -1.91
CA ARG A 61 -17.62 5.47 -2.76
C ARG A 61 -16.81 4.56 -3.67
N ARG A 62 -16.37 5.09 -4.81
CA ARG A 62 -15.54 4.34 -5.76
C ARG A 62 -14.28 3.85 -5.06
N LEU A 63 -14.09 2.54 -5.03
CA LEU A 63 -13.02 1.88 -4.31
C LEU A 63 -12.07 1.18 -5.29
N GLU A 64 -10.76 1.37 -5.10
CA GLU A 64 -9.72 0.61 -5.76
C GLU A 64 -8.94 -0.20 -4.74
N ILE A 65 -8.95 -1.52 -4.89
CA ILE A 65 -8.21 -2.43 -4.01
C ILE A 65 -6.95 -2.89 -4.72
N TYR A 66 -5.81 -2.57 -4.11
CA TYR A 66 -4.50 -2.98 -4.55
C TYR A 66 -3.89 -3.95 -3.57
N PHE A 67 -3.20 -4.99 -4.06
CA PHE A 67 -2.66 -6.00 -3.16
C PHE A 67 -1.32 -6.57 -3.59
N LYS A 68 -0.55 -7.03 -2.61
CA LYS A 68 0.66 -7.84 -2.82
C LYS A 68 0.47 -9.21 -2.18
N SER A 69 0.52 -10.25 -3.02
CA SER A 69 0.83 -11.62 -2.60
C SER A 69 2.32 -11.91 -2.80
N VAL A 70 2.87 -12.92 -2.12
CA VAL A 70 4.26 -13.37 -2.32
C VAL A 70 4.47 -13.81 -3.78
N ASN A 71 5.68 -13.62 -4.31
CA ASN A 71 6.00 -13.90 -5.72
C ASN A 71 5.94 -15.40 -6.05
N ILE A 72 5.54 -15.69 -7.28
CA ILE A 72 5.42 -17.05 -7.86
C ILE A 72 6.79 -17.75 -8.04
N HIS A 73 7.89 -17.01 -7.91
CA HIS A 73 9.21 -17.43 -8.41
C HIS A 73 10.19 -17.94 -7.33
N TYR A 74 9.80 -18.04 -6.05
CA TYR A 74 10.66 -18.64 -5.03
C TYR A 74 10.16 -20.06 -4.70
N GLY A 75 11.01 -21.05 -4.95
CA GLY A 75 10.71 -22.49 -5.02
C GLY A 75 9.81 -23.03 -3.91
N LYS A 76 8.96 -23.99 -4.31
CA LYS A 76 7.93 -24.67 -3.52
C LYS A 76 7.04 -23.68 -2.75
N HIS A 77 5.95 -23.30 -3.40
CA HIS A 77 4.91 -22.47 -2.80
C HIS A 77 4.50 -22.97 -1.42
N ARG A 78 4.43 -22.06 -0.45
CA ARG A 78 3.45 -22.24 0.60
C ARG A 78 2.07 -22.05 -0.04
N GLN A 79 1.24 -23.08 0.08
CA GLN A 79 -0.11 -23.16 -0.47
C GLN A 79 -0.98 -21.96 -0.02
N ASP A 80 -0.72 -21.43 1.17
CA ASP A 80 -1.38 -20.25 1.76
C ASP A 80 -1.31 -18.99 0.88
N SER A 81 -0.17 -18.73 0.24
CA SER A 81 0.08 -17.49 -0.49
C SER A 81 -0.60 -17.49 -1.85
N ALA A 82 -0.70 -18.68 -2.46
CA ALA A 82 -1.47 -18.90 -3.67
C ALA A 82 -2.97 -18.78 -3.36
N GLN A 83 -3.43 -19.43 -2.28
CA GLN A 83 -4.82 -19.31 -1.81
C GLN A 83 -5.19 -17.85 -1.52
N PHE A 84 -4.34 -17.08 -0.83
CA PHE A 84 -4.55 -15.66 -0.59
C PHE A 84 -4.75 -14.88 -1.91
N HIS A 85 -3.89 -15.14 -2.90
CA HIS A 85 -4.01 -14.50 -4.21
C HIS A 85 -5.34 -14.83 -4.91
N PHE A 86 -5.74 -16.09 -4.89
CA PHE A 86 -7.00 -16.54 -5.49
C PHE A 86 -8.21 -15.94 -4.78
N LEU A 87 -8.23 -15.95 -3.44
CA LEU A 87 -9.32 -15.39 -2.64
C LEU A 87 -9.55 -13.90 -2.94
N ILE A 88 -8.48 -13.09 -2.91
CA ILE A 88 -8.62 -11.66 -3.23
C ILE A 88 -9.02 -11.48 -4.70
N SER A 89 -8.40 -12.20 -5.63
CA SER A 89 -8.69 -12.02 -7.05
C SER A 89 -10.12 -12.40 -7.42
N ASP A 90 -10.63 -13.49 -6.85
CA ASP A 90 -12.01 -13.95 -7.01
C ASP A 90 -13.01 -12.95 -6.42
N TYR A 91 -12.73 -12.46 -5.21
CA TYR A 91 -13.56 -11.42 -4.57
C TYR A 91 -13.65 -10.15 -5.42
N LEU A 92 -12.50 -9.62 -5.87
CA LEU A 92 -12.45 -8.43 -6.70
C LEU A 92 -13.16 -8.62 -8.04
N LEU A 93 -13.07 -9.81 -8.63
CA LEU A 93 -13.78 -10.13 -9.86
C LEU A 93 -15.29 -10.13 -9.66
N LYS A 94 -15.77 -10.85 -8.64
CA LYS A 94 -17.21 -10.97 -8.32
C LYS A 94 -17.87 -9.63 -7.98
N ARG A 95 -17.11 -8.71 -7.39
CA ARG A 95 -17.58 -7.36 -7.01
C ARG A 95 -17.36 -6.29 -8.09
N ASN A 96 -16.84 -6.65 -9.27
CA ASN A 96 -16.43 -5.70 -10.32
C ASN A 96 -15.41 -4.63 -9.83
N LEU A 97 -14.61 -4.97 -8.81
CA LEU A 97 -13.55 -4.12 -8.24
C LEU A 97 -12.18 -4.42 -8.86
N LYS A 98 -12.09 -5.46 -9.71
CA LYS A 98 -10.83 -5.87 -10.33
C LYS A 98 -10.35 -4.84 -11.34
N LYS A 99 -9.28 -4.13 -10.98
CA LYS A 99 -8.54 -3.27 -11.90
C LYS A 99 -7.42 -4.01 -12.61
N THR A 100 -7.10 -3.56 -13.82
CA THR A 100 -5.83 -3.89 -14.49
C THR A 100 -4.69 -3.55 -13.54
N ASN A 101 -3.75 -4.47 -13.35
CA ASN A 101 -2.63 -4.31 -12.43
C ASN A 101 -3.03 -4.08 -10.96
N SER A 102 -4.19 -4.58 -10.51
CA SER A 102 -4.60 -4.58 -9.08
C SER A 102 -3.54 -5.23 -8.17
N ARG A 103 -2.86 -6.27 -8.66
CA ARG A 103 -1.70 -6.87 -8.01
C ARG A 103 -0.45 -6.00 -8.18
N THR A 104 0.25 -5.71 -7.09
CA THR A 104 1.61 -5.17 -7.11
C THR A 104 2.56 -6.35 -7.22
N ALA A 105 3.29 -6.50 -8.33
CA ALA A 105 4.16 -7.66 -8.52
C ALA A 105 5.48 -7.51 -7.76
N TYR A 106 6.06 -6.31 -7.78
CA TYR A 106 7.39 -6.04 -7.23
C TYR A 106 7.34 -4.89 -6.23
N PHE A 107 8.21 -4.97 -5.22
CA PHE A 107 8.48 -3.88 -4.31
C PHE A 107 9.66 -3.03 -4.81
N LEU A 108 9.73 -1.80 -4.33
CA LEU A 108 10.90 -0.94 -4.49
C LEU A 108 12.16 -1.68 -3.99
N LYS A 109 13.30 -1.49 -4.67
CA LYS A 109 14.57 -2.03 -4.19
C LYS A 109 15.07 -1.19 -3.02
N LYS A 110 16.19 -1.59 -2.42
CA LYS A 110 16.72 -1.02 -1.17
C LYS A 110 16.78 0.51 -1.21
N ASP A 111 17.35 1.08 -2.26
CA ASP A 111 17.58 2.53 -2.34
C ASP A 111 16.29 3.30 -2.61
N GLU A 112 15.44 2.83 -3.53
CA GLU A 112 14.15 3.49 -3.76
C GLU A 112 13.21 3.34 -2.54
N LEU A 113 13.29 2.23 -1.81
CA LEU A 113 12.53 2.03 -0.58
C LEU A 113 13.03 2.93 0.55
N ARG A 114 14.35 3.13 0.67
CA ARG A 114 14.93 4.09 1.62
C ARG A 114 14.40 5.48 1.34
N LEU A 115 14.57 5.95 0.09
CA LEU A 115 14.09 7.24 -0.37
C LEU A 115 12.58 7.41 -0.13
N PHE A 116 11.79 6.38 -0.40
CA PHE A 116 10.34 6.42 -0.16
C PHE A 116 9.99 6.52 1.33
N LYS A 117 10.68 5.78 2.20
CA LYS A 117 10.49 5.85 3.66
C LYS A 117 10.90 7.21 4.23
N ASP A 118 11.98 7.78 3.73
CA ASP A 118 12.44 9.10 4.15
C ASP A 118 11.43 10.18 3.75
N ALA A 119 10.90 10.10 2.53
CA ALA A 119 9.82 10.99 2.09
C ALA A 119 8.58 10.90 2.98
N LEU A 120 8.11 9.67 3.28
CA LEU A 120 6.96 9.46 4.15
C LEU A 120 7.20 10.03 5.55
N SER A 121 8.38 9.80 6.12
CA SER A 121 8.75 10.29 7.45
C SER A 121 8.78 11.82 7.54
N LEU A 122 9.24 12.52 6.50
CA LEU A 122 9.21 13.99 6.44
C LEU A 122 7.80 14.56 6.17
N LEU A 123 6.86 13.70 5.77
CA LEU A 123 5.46 14.03 5.50
C LEU A 123 4.53 13.53 6.63
N ASP A 124 5.08 13.40 7.84
CA ASP A 124 4.41 12.97 9.07
C ASP A 124 3.68 11.62 8.96
N ILE A 125 4.19 10.72 8.13
CA ILE A 125 3.74 9.34 8.04
C ILE A 125 4.76 8.45 8.73
N ASP A 126 4.42 7.96 9.92
CA ASP A 126 5.31 7.09 10.67
C ASP A 126 5.49 5.73 9.99
N CYS A 127 6.68 5.53 9.42
CA CYS A 127 7.15 4.24 8.94
C CYS A 127 8.54 3.87 9.47
N LYS A 128 9.08 4.63 10.43
CA LYS A 128 10.44 4.46 10.98
C LYS A 128 10.43 3.94 12.41
N THR A 129 9.36 4.16 13.16
CA THR A 129 9.19 3.55 14.48
C THR A 129 9.26 2.03 14.38
N ARG A 130 9.83 1.40 15.42
CA ARG A 130 9.93 -0.07 15.49
C ARG A 130 8.54 -0.69 15.32
N GLY A 131 8.42 -1.59 14.37
CA GLY A 131 7.13 -2.24 14.03
C GLY A 131 6.30 -1.52 12.95
N CYS A 132 6.59 -0.26 12.62
CA CYS A 132 5.86 0.52 11.60
C CYS A 132 6.45 0.43 10.19
N ALA A 133 7.55 -0.30 10.01
CA ALA A 133 8.22 -0.40 8.71
C ALA A 133 7.31 -0.91 7.57
N TYR A 134 6.24 -1.63 7.91
CA TYR A 134 5.28 -2.14 6.94
C TYR A 134 4.33 -1.08 6.37
N VAL A 135 4.16 0.05 7.06
CA VAL A 135 3.34 1.19 6.62
C VAL A 135 3.81 1.66 5.25
N ALA A 136 5.13 1.79 5.06
CA ALA A 136 5.72 2.14 3.77
C ALA A 136 5.35 1.14 2.66
N PHE A 137 5.25 -0.15 2.98
CA PHE A 137 4.83 -1.15 1.99
C PHE A 137 3.37 -0.99 1.59
N LEU A 138 2.49 -0.66 2.55
CA LEU A 138 1.08 -0.40 2.25
C LEU A 138 0.93 0.86 1.39
N TRP A 139 1.62 1.95 1.71
CA TRP A 139 1.63 3.18 0.89
C TRP A 139 2.12 2.93 -0.53
N MET A 140 3.20 2.17 -0.68
CA MET A 140 3.70 1.78 -2.00
C MET A 140 2.65 0.96 -2.77
N ILE A 141 1.93 0.05 -2.12
CA ILE A 141 0.88 -0.76 -2.77
C ILE A 141 -0.31 0.12 -3.17
N ALA A 142 -0.82 0.96 -2.27
CA ALA A 142 -1.98 1.81 -2.49
C ALA A 142 -1.76 2.79 -3.65
N LEU A 143 -0.55 3.34 -3.77
CA LEU A 143 -0.21 4.33 -4.79
C LEU A 143 0.52 3.74 -6.00
N LYS A 144 0.69 2.41 -6.03
CA LYS A 144 1.43 1.71 -7.10
C LYS A 144 2.81 2.33 -7.36
N ALA A 145 3.54 2.61 -6.28
CA ALA A 145 4.89 3.16 -6.37
C ALA A 145 5.85 2.08 -6.90
N THR A 146 6.25 2.24 -8.15
CA THR A 146 7.29 1.44 -8.81
C THR A 146 8.58 2.26 -8.92
N ARG A 147 9.70 1.61 -9.29
CA ARG A 147 10.98 2.29 -9.50
C ARG A 147 10.86 3.54 -10.39
N SER A 148 10.14 3.43 -11.51
CA SER A 148 9.93 4.54 -12.45
C SER A 148 8.91 5.59 -11.98
N ARG A 149 8.13 5.29 -10.94
CA ARG A 149 7.04 6.16 -10.45
C ARG A 149 7.26 6.70 -9.05
N VAL A 150 8.30 6.27 -8.34
CA VAL A 150 8.51 6.61 -6.93
C VAL A 150 8.56 8.13 -6.70
N GLN A 151 9.28 8.88 -7.53
CA GLN A 151 9.33 10.34 -7.46
C GLN A 151 7.96 10.98 -7.70
N LEU A 152 7.21 10.49 -8.69
CA LEU A 152 5.86 10.97 -8.99
C LEU A 152 4.89 10.71 -7.84
N VAL A 153 4.99 9.53 -7.21
CA VAL A 153 4.18 9.18 -6.04
C VAL A 153 4.53 10.07 -4.85
N ILE A 154 5.82 10.28 -4.57
CA ILE A 154 6.26 11.18 -3.50
C ILE A 154 5.72 12.60 -3.73
N LYS A 155 5.84 13.10 -4.97
CA LYS A 155 5.26 14.39 -5.36
C LYS A 155 3.75 14.45 -5.14
N GLN A 156 3.04 13.36 -5.44
CA GLN A 156 1.61 13.26 -5.20
C GLN A 156 1.28 13.37 -3.70
N ILE A 157 2.01 12.65 -2.84
CA ILE A 157 1.80 12.70 -1.38
C ILE A 157 2.11 14.10 -0.86
N TRP A 158 3.27 14.66 -1.24
CA TRP A 158 3.71 16.00 -0.86
C TRP A 158 2.66 17.07 -1.22
N LYS A 159 2.17 17.05 -2.46
CA LYS A 159 1.10 17.96 -2.90
C LYS A 159 -0.16 17.80 -2.06
N LYS A 160 -0.54 16.57 -1.74
CA LYS A 160 -1.76 16.28 -0.99
C LYS A 160 -1.67 16.78 0.46
N ARG A 161 -0.55 16.52 1.13
CA ARG A 161 -0.27 17.01 2.49
C ARG A 161 -0.28 18.54 2.58
N LEU A 162 0.18 19.22 1.53
CA LEU A 162 0.17 20.69 1.46
C LEU A 162 -1.09 21.28 0.81
N SER A 163 -2.12 20.47 0.53
CA SER A 163 -3.36 20.90 -0.15
C SER A 163 -3.14 21.58 -1.52
N ILE A 164 -2.08 21.22 -2.25
CA ILE A 164 -1.70 21.79 -3.54
C ILE A 164 -2.38 21.04 -4.69
N GLN A 165 -3.28 21.71 -5.41
CA GLN A 165 -3.90 21.14 -6.62
C GLN A 165 -3.01 21.26 -7.86
N LYS A 166 -2.52 22.47 -8.16
CA LYS A 166 -1.60 22.79 -9.27
C LYS A 166 -0.37 23.51 -8.71
N MET A 167 0.81 23.11 -9.15
CA MET A 167 2.06 23.70 -8.65
C MET A 167 2.43 24.94 -9.45
N ASN A 168 2.73 26.04 -8.75
CA ASN A 168 3.40 27.20 -9.32
C ASN A 168 4.94 27.02 -9.30
N LYS A 169 5.69 28.00 -9.84
CA LYS A 169 7.17 27.94 -9.90
C LYS A 169 7.81 27.79 -8.51
N LYS A 170 7.29 28.50 -7.50
CA LYS A 170 7.79 28.43 -6.12
C LYS A 170 7.62 27.02 -5.55
N GLN A 171 6.41 26.46 -5.64
CA GLN A 171 6.13 25.10 -5.16
C GLN A 171 6.93 24.03 -5.91
N GLN A 172 7.30 24.28 -7.17
CA GLN A 172 8.21 23.40 -7.90
C GLN A 172 9.62 23.44 -7.32
N ALA A 173 10.14 24.62 -7.00
CA ALA A 173 11.41 24.77 -6.30
C ALA A 173 11.35 24.11 -4.91
N ASP A 174 10.31 24.40 -4.12
CA ASP A 174 10.12 23.82 -2.78
C ASP A 174 10.07 22.27 -2.82
N PHE A 175 9.44 21.70 -3.85
CA PHE A 175 9.44 20.24 -4.03
C PHE A 175 10.82 19.69 -4.41
N LEU A 176 11.60 20.40 -5.25
CA LEU A 176 12.96 19.98 -5.60
C LEU A 176 13.87 20.04 -4.37
N ASP A 177 13.73 21.08 -3.54
CA ASP A 177 14.46 21.21 -2.29
C ASP A 177 14.10 20.05 -1.34
N PHE A 178 12.81 19.80 -1.13
CA PHE A 178 12.32 18.64 -0.38
C PHE A 178 12.90 17.32 -0.91
N TYR A 179 12.86 17.11 -2.24
CA TYR A 179 13.33 15.88 -2.86
C TYR A 179 14.85 15.71 -2.75
N SER A 180 15.61 16.81 -2.74
CA SER A 180 17.06 16.80 -2.56
C SER A 180 17.48 16.37 -1.15
N LEU A 181 16.64 16.62 -0.13
CA LEU A 181 16.91 16.23 1.26
C LEU A 181 16.86 14.71 1.44
N ILE A 182 15.98 14.02 0.71
CA ILE A 182 15.75 12.57 0.82
C ILE A 182 16.56 11.74 -0.19
N ASN A 183 17.18 12.39 -1.18
CA ASN A 183 17.96 11.71 -2.23
C ASN A 183 19.48 11.77 -1.96
N ARG A 184 19.87 11.82 -0.68
CA ARG A 184 21.26 11.70 -0.21
C ARG A 184 21.57 10.25 0.14
#